data_AF-A0A1D7YH61-F1
#
_entry.id   AF-A0A1D7YH61-F1
#
_cell.length_a   1.000
_cell.length_b   1.000
_cell.length_c   1.000
_cell.angle_alpha   90.00
_cell.angle_beta   90.00
_cell.angle_gamma   90.00
#
_symmetry.space_group_name_H-M   'P 1'
#
loop_
_entity.id
_entity.type
_entity.pdbx_description
1 polymer ?
#
loop_
_entity_poly.entity_id
_entity_poly.type
_entity_poly.pdbx_seq_one_letter_code
_entity_poly.pdbx_strand_id
1 'polypeptide(L)'
;MLPDADDLPELLLDLAVPHEDINELVTRRSRLTGDPGALRLLEECVEELFRDPEDTGRTPDLARHFDAAPAELSGIFGVYVFVAALPRTLARHRERGIPPEISRRTLADLGRQMAVHRRRHGSTGVHARRWLVRHFRGELFQLGRLQFERAHLGQRTAPVLAAAGVAAVPGTPCLNLHIPDFHGPLTPSACDRSLAWAREFFAVHFPEERPVAALCHSWLLDPQLKRYLPADSNIVRFQERFRTVRKDIEPSDTDPVQFVFGDPDLPVAGLPRRTAVERAVGDHLRAGGHWYIGRGWFPFPTGPASAA
;
A
#
# COMPACT_ATOMS: atom_id res chain seq x y z
N MET A 1 -11.04 -21.89 -3.57
CA MET A 1 -10.42 -22.83 -4.52
C MET A 1 -9.58 -22.05 -5.50
N LEU A 2 -8.42 -22.59 -5.88
CA LEU A 2 -7.60 -22.01 -6.95
C LEU A 2 -8.24 -22.30 -8.32
N PRO A 3 -8.16 -21.36 -9.29
CA PRO A 3 -8.54 -21.64 -10.68
C PRO A 3 -7.72 -22.80 -11.24
N ASP A 4 -8.19 -23.45 -12.31
CA ASP A 4 -7.40 -24.46 -13.01
C ASP A 4 -6.23 -23.85 -13.79
N ALA A 5 -5.47 -24.69 -14.50
CA ALA A 5 -4.29 -24.21 -15.23
C ALA A 5 -4.65 -23.34 -16.45
N ASP A 6 -5.83 -23.54 -17.02
CA ASP A 6 -6.29 -22.85 -18.23
C ASP A 6 -6.92 -21.50 -17.88
N ASP A 7 -7.60 -21.40 -16.73
CA ASP A 7 -8.23 -20.17 -16.23
C ASP A 7 -7.26 -19.24 -15.46
N LEU A 8 -6.19 -19.79 -14.87
CA LEU A 8 -5.25 -19.02 -14.05
C LEU A 8 -4.59 -17.84 -14.81
N PRO A 9 -4.13 -17.97 -16.08
CA PRO A 9 -3.52 -16.86 -16.82
C PRO A 9 -4.38 -15.61 -16.91
N GLU A 10 -5.66 -15.75 -17.27
CA GLU A 10 -6.60 -14.63 -17.42
C GLU A 10 -6.83 -13.93 -16.08
N LEU A 11 -6.98 -14.70 -15.01
CA LEU A 11 -7.12 -14.15 -13.66
C LEU A 11 -5.86 -13.39 -13.21
N LEU A 12 -4.66 -13.89 -13.55
CA LEU A 12 -3.40 -13.20 -13.25
C LEU A 12 -3.27 -11.89 -14.05
N LEU A 13 -3.73 -11.86 -15.31
CA LEU A 13 -3.78 -10.64 -16.12
C LEU A 13 -4.70 -9.59 -15.50
N ASP A 14 -5.88 -10.00 -15.01
CA ASP A 14 -6.81 -9.11 -14.31
C ASP A 14 -6.23 -8.52 -13.01
N LEU A 15 -5.29 -9.23 -12.37
CA LEU A 15 -4.52 -8.77 -11.20
C LEU A 15 -3.24 -8.01 -11.57
N ALA A 16 -3.09 -7.65 -12.85
CA ALA A 16 -1.96 -6.92 -13.42
C ALA A 16 -0.59 -7.61 -13.19
N VAL A 17 -0.58 -8.93 -13.05
CA VAL A 17 0.65 -9.70 -12.91
C VAL A 17 1.52 -9.51 -14.15
N PRO A 18 2.84 -9.22 -14.01
CA PRO A 18 3.70 -9.05 -15.17
C PRO A 18 3.69 -10.29 -16.06
N HIS A 19 3.58 -10.07 -17.37
CA HIS A 19 3.46 -11.15 -18.36
C HIS A 19 4.57 -12.20 -18.25
N GLU A 20 5.79 -11.76 -17.89
CA GLU A 20 6.95 -12.64 -17.70
C GLU A 20 6.86 -13.57 -16.49
N ASP A 21 5.98 -13.28 -15.52
CA ASP A 21 5.75 -14.11 -14.33
C ASP A 21 4.66 -15.18 -14.56
N ILE A 22 3.73 -14.95 -15.50
CA ILE A 22 2.49 -15.75 -15.64
C ILE A 22 2.78 -17.23 -15.87
N ASN A 23 3.59 -17.56 -16.88
CA ASN A 23 3.85 -18.95 -17.24
C ASN A 23 4.57 -19.73 -16.12
N GLU A 24 5.42 -19.05 -15.35
CA GLU A 24 6.06 -19.67 -14.20
C GLU A 24 5.04 -19.99 -13.11
N LEU A 25 4.13 -19.08 -12.79
CA LEU A 25 3.05 -19.32 -11.81
C LEU A 25 2.14 -20.46 -12.28
N VAL A 26 1.75 -20.48 -13.55
CA VAL A 26 0.93 -21.58 -14.10
C VAL A 26 1.63 -22.92 -13.97
N THR A 27 2.94 -22.98 -14.28
CA THR A 27 3.75 -24.20 -14.16
C THR A 27 3.85 -24.67 -12.70
N ARG A 28 4.13 -23.73 -11.78
CA ARG A 28 4.34 -24.01 -10.35
C ARG A 28 3.06 -24.35 -9.61
N ARG A 29 1.88 -23.96 -10.13
CA ARG A 29 0.56 -24.32 -9.60
C ARG A 29 0.43 -25.83 -9.36
N SER A 30 0.91 -26.66 -10.31
CA SER A 30 0.85 -28.13 -10.21
C SER A 30 1.55 -28.68 -8.96
N ARG A 31 2.62 -28.02 -8.50
CA ARG A 31 3.36 -28.38 -7.29
C ARG A 31 2.56 -28.07 -6.04
N LEU A 32 1.90 -26.92 -5.99
CA LEU A 32 1.00 -26.55 -4.92
C LEU A 32 -0.18 -27.54 -4.84
N THR A 33 -0.84 -27.82 -5.96
CA THR A 33 -2.01 -28.71 -5.98
C THR A 33 -1.68 -30.19 -5.78
N GLY A 34 -0.43 -30.58 -6.02
CA GLY A 34 0.06 -31.95 -5.80
C GLY A 34 0.53 -32.22 -4.36
N ASP A 35 0.64 -31.20 -3.52
CA ASP A 35 1.09 -31.30 -2.12
C ASP A 35 -0.08 -31.00 -1.16
N PRO A 36 -0.64 -32.03 -0.49
CA PRO A 36 -1.72 -31.85 0.48
C PRO A 36 -1.35 -30.94 1.66
N GLY A 37 -0.08 -30.89 2.06
CA GLY A 37 0.39 -29.99 3.12
C GLY A 37 0.35 -28.53 2.68
N ALA A 38 0.83 -28.25 1.47
CA ALA A 38 0.80 -26.91 0.89
C ALA A 38 -0.63 -26.41 0.64
N LEU A 39 -1.56 -27.29 0.25
CA LEU A 39 -2.98 -26.95 0.12
C LEU A 39 -3.64 -26.62 1.46
N ARG A 40 -3.36 -27.39 2.52
CA ARG A 40 -3.87 -27.07 3.86
C ARG A 40 -3.33 -25.72 4.35
N LEU A 41 -2.04 -25.47 4.17
CA LEU A 41 -1.43 -24.19 4.52
C LEU A 41 -2.06 -23.02 3.73
N LEU A 42 -2.39 -23.23 2.45
CA LEU A 42 -3.08 -22.25 1.61
C LEU A 42 -4.47 -21.94 2.19
N GLU A 43 -5.24 -22.95 2.55
CA GLU A 43 -6.57 -22.81 3.15
C GLU A 43 -6.49 -22.08 4.51
N GLU A 44 -5.54 -22.45 5.36
CA GLU A 44 -5.28 -21.78 6.65
C GLU A 44 -4.95 -20.29 6.46
N CYS A 45 -4.11 -19.95 5.47
CA CYS A 45 -3.80 -18.56 5.13
C CYS A 45 -5.04 -17.79 4.70
N VAL A 46 -5.91 -18.39 3.87
CA VAL A 46 -7.13 -17.75 3.40
C VAL A 46 -8.10 -17.53 4.56
N GLU A 47 -8.28 -18.51 5.44
CA GLU A 47 -9.15 -18.34 6.61
C GLU A 47 -8.61 -17.30 7.61
N GLU A 48 -7.30 -17.31 7.86
CA GLU A 48 -6.63 -16.28 8.66
C GLU A 48 -6.81 -14.89 8.03
N LEU A 49 -6.66 -14.77 6.70
CA LEU A 49 -6.84 -13.52 5.97
C LEU A 49 -8.24 -12.95 6.17
N PHE A 50 -9.27 -13.77 6.40
CA PHE A 50 -10.64 -13.29 6.63
C PHE A 50 -11.12 -13.43 8.07
N ARG A 51 -10.24 -13.68 9.04
CA ARG A 51 -10.60 -13.62 10.46
C ARG A 51 -10.89 -12.18 10.88
N ASP A 52 -12.03 -11.96 11.54
CA ASP A 52 -12.49 -10.65 12.02
C ASP A 52 -12.33 -9.53 10.97
N PRO A 53 -12.94 -9.66 9.78
CA PRO A 53 -12.63 -8.81 8.62
C PRO A 53 -13.18 -7.38 8.75
N GLU A 54 -13.95 -7.10 9.80
CA GLU A 54 -14.44 -5.77 10.14
C GLU A 54 -13.53 -5.04 11.16
N ASP A 55 -12.59 -5.74 11.83
CA ASP A 55 -11.64 -5.14 12.78
C ASP A 55 -10.48 -4.45 12.03
N THR A 56 -10.79 -3.28 11.46
CA THR A 56 -9.83 -2.51 10.67
C THR A 56 -8.70 -1.90 11.50
N GLY A 57 -7.49 -1.87 10.93
CA GLY A 57 -6.28 -1.43 11.63
C GLY A 57 -5.58 -2.52 12.43
N ARG A 58 -6.13 -3.74 12.46
CA ARG A 58 -5.51 -4.95 13.03
C ARG A 58 -5.36 -6.05 11.98
N THR A 59 -4.77 -5.67 10.85
CA THR A 59 -4.49 -6.60 9.74
C THR A 59 -3.74 -7.84 10.23
N PRO A 60 -4.24 -9.06 9.97
CA PRO A 60 -3.58 -10.30 10.36
C PRO A 60 -2.14 -10.39 9.83
N ASP A 61 -1.25 -10.96 10.65
CA ASP A 61 0.12 -11.21 10.26
C ASP A 61 0.29 -12.64 9.74
N LEU A 62 0.37 -12.75 8.42
CA LEU A 62 0.59 -14.03 7.73
C LEU A 62 2.06 -14.41 7.58
N ALA A 63 3.02 -13.64 8.13
CA ALA A 63 4.45 -13.89 7.94
C ALA A 63 4.85 -15.34 8.26
N ARG A 64 4.45 -15.85 9.43
CA ARG A 64 4.74 -17.23 9.84
C ARG A 64 4.19 -18.28 8.88
N HIS A 65 2.99 -18.04 8.34
CA HIS A 65 2.39 -18.97 7.37
C HIS A 65 3.14 -18.94 6.04
N PHE A 66 3.53 -17.74 5.58
CA PHE A 66 4.34 -17.62 4.36
C PHE A 66 5.73 -18.24 4.50
N ASP A 67 6.34 -18.15 5.68
CA ASP A 67 7.65 -18.75 5.95
C ASP A 67 7.57 -20.29 6.10
N ALA A 68 6.39 -20.83 6.40
CA ALA A 68 6.12 -22.26 6.44
C ALA A 68 5.87 -22.89 5.06
N ALA A 69 5.80 -22.09 4.00
CA ALA A 69 5.61 -22.58 2.64
C ALA A 69 6.79 -23.48 2.20
N PRO A 70 6.56 -24.51 1.36
CA PRO A 70 7.63 -25.29 0.76
C PRO A 70 8.69 -24.40 0.10
N ALA A 71 9.97 -24.77 0.20
CA ALA A 71 11.09 -23.96 -0.26
C ALA A 71 10.95 -23.56 -1.74
N GLU A 72 10.43 -24.45 -2.57
CA GLU A 72 10.19 -24.26 -4.00
C GLU A 72 9.05 -23.28 -4.31
N LEU A 73 8.23 -22.94 -3.31
CA LEU A 73 7.10 -22.01 -3.42
C LEU A 73 7.31 -20.72 -2.62
N SER A 74 8.31 -20.63 -1.74
CA SER A 74 8.45 -19.55 -0.75
C SER A 74 8.26 -18.12 -1.32
N GLY A 75 8.87 -17.84 -2.48
CA GLY A 75 8.76 -16.51 -3.13
C GLY A 75 7.40 -16.22 -3.77
N ILE A 76 6.65 -17.26 -4.16
CA ILE A 76 5.41 -17.16 -4.95
C ILE A 76 4.16 -17.62 -4.20
N PHE A 77 4.31 -18.25 -3.03
CA PHE A 77 3.19 -18.84 -2.28
C PHE A 77 2.12 -17.80 -1.92
N GLY A 78 2.55 -16.58 -1.56
CA GLY A 78 1.65 -15.46 -1.30
C GLY A 78 0.75 -15.13 -2.51
N VAL A 79 1.24 -15.29 -3.75
CA VAL A 79 0.43 -15.06 -4.96
C VAL A 79 -0.77 -16.01 -4.97
N TYR A 80 -0.55 -17.30 -4.69
CA TYR A 80 -1.64 -18.27 -4.65
C TYR A 80 -2.61 -18.01 -3.50
N VAL A 81 -2.12 -17.57 -2.33
CA VAL A 81 -2.99 -17.17 -1.21
C VAL A 81 -3.95 -16.06 -1.65
N PHE A 82 -3.44 -15.04 -2.33
CA PHE A 82 -4.27 -13.93 -2.81
C PHE A 82 -5.21 -14.33 -3.94
N VAL A 83 -4.76 -15.17 -4.88
CA VAL A 83 -5.63 -15.74 -5.93
C VAL A 83 -6.76 -16.57 -5.32
N ALA A 84 -6.47 -17.40 -4.32
CA ALA A 84 -7.47 -18.21 -3.63
C ALA A 84 -8.46 -17.37 -2.81
N ALA A 85 -8.01 -16.22 -2.27
CA ALA A 85 -8.85 -15.28 -1.53
C ALA A 85 -9.75 -14.42 -2.44
N LEU A 86 -9.37 -14.24 -3.71
CA LEU A 86 -10.00 -13.30 -4.64
C LEU A 86 -11.55 -13.42 -4.71
N PRO A 87 -12.16 -14.62 -4.85
CA PRO A 87 -13.62 -14.71 -4.92
C PRO A 87 -14.33 -14.17 -3.68
N ARG A 88 -13.78 -14.42 -2.48
CA ARG A 88 -14.34 -13.94 -1.20
C ARG A 88 -14.13 -12.44 -1.03
N THR A 89 -12.99 -11.91 -1.47
CA THR A 89 -12.74 -10.46 -1.53
C THR A 89 -13.76 -9.75 -2.43
N LEU A 90 -13.95 -10.25 -3.66
CA LEU A 90 -14.87 -9.65 -4.64
C LEU A 90 -16.34 -9.76 -4.19
N ALA A 91 -16.73 -10.86 -3.56
CA ALA A 91 -18.07 -11.00 -2.97
C ALA A 91 -18.32 -9.93 -1.89
N ARG A 92 -17.38 -9.72 -0.98
CA ARG A 92 -17.47 -8.68 0.06
C ARG A 92 -17.51 -7.27 -0.54
N HIS A 93 -16.68 -7.00 -1.56
CA HIS A 93 -16.72 -5.71 -2.26
C HIS A 93 -18.09 -5.47 -2.89
N ARG A 94 -18.67 -6.48 -3.54
CA ARG A 94 -20.02 -6.41 -4.12
C ARG A 94 -21.10 -6.20 -3.06
N GLU A 95 -21.02 -6.89 -1.92
CA GLU A 95 -21.96 -6.71 -0.79
C GLU A 95 -21.91 -5.29 -0.22
N ARG A 96 -20.75 -4.64 -0.23
CA ARG A 96 -20.57 -3.23 0.14
C ARG A 96 -20.89 -2.24 -1.01
N GLY A 97 -21.34 -2.75 -2.15
CA GLY A 97 -21.68 -1.94 -3.33
C GLY A 97 -20.47 -1.33 -4.04
N ILE A 98 -19.26 -1.82 -3.78
CA ILE A 98 -18.03 -1.26 -4.35
C ILE A 98 -18.00 -1.52 -5.87
N PRO A 99 -17.79 -0.48 -6.70
CA PRO A 99 -17.68 -0.64 -8.14
C PRO A 99 -16.62 -1.68 -8.56
N PRO A 100 -16.91 -2.57 -9.53
CA PRO A 100 -15.96 -3.58 -9.98
C PRO A 100 -14.60 -3.01 -10.42
N GLU A 101 -14.61 -1.83 -11.05
CA GLU A 101 -13.39 -1.15 -11.47
C GLU A 101 -12.51 -0.68 -10.30
N ILE A 102 -13.11 -0.26 -9.18
CA ILE A 102 -12.34 0.08 -7.96
C ILE A 102 -11.73 -1.19 -7.36
N SER A 103 -12.47 -2.30 -7.35
CA SER A 103 -11.95 -3.60 -6.93
C SER A 103 -10.76 -4.03 -7.79
N ARG A 104 -10.90 -3.97 -9.12
CA ARG A 104 -9.82 -4.29 -10.07
C ARG A 104 -8.58 -3.45 -9.83
N ARG A 105 -8.70 -2.12 -9.77
CA ARG A 105 -7.56 -1.21 -9.55
C ARG A 105 -6.88 -1.40 -8.19
N THR A 106 -7.66 -1.75 -7.18
CA THR A 106 -7.14 -2.04 -5.84
C THR A 106 -6.33 -3.34 -5.85
N LEU A 107 -6.89 -4.40 -6.43
CA LEU A 107 -6.26 -5.73 -6.40
C LEU A 107 -5.10 -5.87 -7.40
N ALA A 108 -5.01 -4.98 -8.39
CA ALA A 108 -3.84 -4.83 -9.27
C ALA A 108 -2.54 -4.48 -8.51
N ASP A 109 -2.61 -4.10 -7.21
CA ASP A 109 -1.40 -3.94 -6.40
C ASP A 109 -0.64 -5.26 -6.24
N LEU A 110 -1.29 -6.44 -6.40
CA LEU A 110 -0.59 -7.73 -6.45
C LEU A 110 0.49 -7.71 -7.54
N GLY A 111 0.09 -7.46 -8.79
CA GLY A 111 1.03 -7.36 -9.90
C GLY A 111 2.09 -6.27 -9.71
N ARG A 112 1.72 -5.15 -9.10
CA ARG A 112 2.67 -4.09 -8.73
C ARG A 112 3.76 -4.60 -7.78
N GLN A 113 3.38 -5.33 -6.72
CA GLN A 113 4.34 -5.88 -5.76
C GLN A 113 5.18 -7.02 -6.34
N MET A 114 4.69 -7.70 -7.39
CA MET A 114 5.48 -8.66 -8.16
C MET A 114 6.52 -7.96 -9.05
N ALA A 115 6.15 -6.86 -9.72
CA ALA A 115 7.10 -6.05 -10.46
C ALA A 115 8.20 -5.46 -9.55
N VAL A 116 7.84 -5.02 -8.33
CA VAL A 116 8.83 -4.60 -7.30
C VAL A 116 9.75 -5.75 -6.93
N HIS A 117 9.20 -6.93 -6.64
CA HIS A 117 9.99 -8.11 -6.27
C HIS A 117 11.00 -8.46 -7.37
N ARG A 118 10.55 -8.54 -8.61
CA ARG A 118 11.40 -8.85 -9.76
C ARG A 118 12.48 -7.79 -9.97
N ARG A 119 12.15 -6.50 -9.86
CA ARG A 119 13.14 -5.41 -9.93
C ARG A 119 14.22 -5.55 -8.86
N ARG A 120 13.87 -6.04 -7.66
CA ARG A 120 14.80 -6.19 -6.53
C ARG A 120 15.62 -7.48 -6.59
N HIS A 121 15.02 -8.60 -6.96
CA HIS A 121 15.63 -9.93 -6.82
C HIS A 121 15.93 -10.63 -8.15
N GLY A 122 15.47 -10.09 -9.28
CA GLY A 122 15.65 -10.68 -10.60
C GLY A 122 14.85 -11.96 -10.84
N SER A 123 13.90 -12.30 -9.96
CA SER A 123 13.12 -13.54 -10.00
C SER A 123 11.63 -13.30 -9.70
N THR A 124 10.81 -14.27 -10.10
CA THR A 124 9.37 -14.30 -9.81
C THR A 124 9.13 -14.40 -8.31
N GLY A 125 8.27 -13.52 -7.80
CA GLY A 125 7.86 -13.54 -6.40
C GLY A 125 7.05 -12.31 -6.03
N VAL A 126 6.69 -12.18 -4.76
CA VAL A 126 5.88 -11.06 -4.26
C VAL A 126 6.56 -10.40 -3.06
N HIS A 127 6.74 -9.08 -3.13
CA HIS A 127 7.51 -8.33 -2.14
C HIS A 127 6.70 -8.07 -0.86
N ALA A 128 5.74 -7.13 -0.90
CA ALA A 128 5.05 -6.65 0.28
C ALA A 128 3.83 -7.52 0.65
N ARG A 129 4.06 -8.79 1.01
CA ARG A 129 2.98 -9.75 1.32
C ARG A 129 2.03 -9.26 2.42
N ARG A 130 2.56 -8.71 3.52
CA ARG A 130 1.74 -8.15 4.62
C ARG A 130 0.90 -6.94 4.18
N TRP A 131 1.40 -6.15 3.23
CA TRP A 131 0.69 -4.99 2.68
C TRP A 131 -0.51 -5.40 1.83
N LEU A 132 -0.35 -6.45 1.03
CA LEU A 132 -1.43 -6.98 0.18
C LEU A 132 -2.59 -7.56 0.98
N VAL A 133 -2.37 -8.03 2.21
CA VAL A 133 -3.46 -8.48 3.11
C VAL A 133 -4.53 -7.40 3.28
N ARG A 134 -4.14 -6.11 3.36
CA ARG A 134 -5.07 -4.98 3.49
C ARG A 134 -5.98 -4.83 2.27
N HIS A 135 -5.45 -5.09 1.07
CA HIS A 135 -6.19 -4.99 -0.18
C HIS A 135 -7.23 -6.10 -0.27
N PHE A 136 -6.81 -7.34 -0.01
CA PHE A 136 -7.68 -8.51 -0.11
C PHE A 136 -8.72 -8.62 1.02
N ARG A 137 -8.52 -7.90 2.13
CA ARG A 137 -9.52 -7.75 3.20
C ARG A 137 -10.56 -6.65 2.96
N GLY A 138 -10.33 -5.76 1.99
CA GLY A 138 -11.15 -4.56 1.81
C GLY A 138 -10.89 -3.50 2.89
N GLU A 139 -9.67 -3.46 3.43
CA GLU A 139 -9.21 -2.39 4.34
C GLU A 139 -8.64 -1.21 3.54
N LEU A 140 -8.12 -1.45 2.33
CA LEU A 140 -7.47 -0.44 1.50
C LEU A 140 -8.06 -0.40 0.09
N PHE A 141 -8.24 0.81 -0.45
CA PHE A 141 -8.75 1.04 -1.80
C PHE A 141 -7.88 2.00 -2.62
N GLN A 142 -7.67 1.67 -3.90
CA GLN A 142 -7.05 2.53 -4.89
C GLN A 142 -8.07 3.51 -5.47
N LEU A 143 -7.96 4.80 -5.12
CA LEU A 143 -8.88 5.84 -5.57
C LEU A 143 -8.12 6.92 -6.32
N GLY A 144 -7.93 6.70 -7.62
CA GLY A 144 -7.15 7.60 -8.47
C GLY A 144 -5.66 7.36 -8.31
N ARG A 145 -4.89 8.41 -7.99
CA ARG A 145 -3.43 8.33 -7.79
C ARG A 145 -3.03 7.82 -6.41
N LEU A 146 -3.92 7.94 -5.42
CA LEU A 146 -3.63 7.62 -4.02
C LEU A 146 -4.42 6.38 -3.57
N GLN A 147 -3.90 5.74 -2.53
CA GLN A 147 -4.56 4.64 -1.83
C GLN A 147 -5.01 5.10 -0.44
N PHE A 148 -6.15 4.59 0.00
CA PHE A 148 -6.74 4.95 1.28
C PHE A 148 -7.09 3.69 2.08
N GLU A 149 -6.51 3.57 3.25
CA GLU A 149 -6.71 2.49 4.21
C GLU A 149 -7.60 2.96 5.35
N ARG A 150 -8.65 2.19 5.64
CA ARG A 150 -9.53 2.34 6.79
C ARG A 150 -8.73 2.07 8.07
N ALA A 151 -8.73 3.02 8.99
CA ALA A 151 -7.94 2.94 10.22
C ALA A 151 -8.61 3.68 11.37
N HIS A 152 -7.98 3.61 12.54
CA HIS A 152 -8.40 4.33 13.74
C HIS A 152 -7.24 5.15 14.30
N LEU A 153 -7.55 6.32 14.85
CA LEU A 153 -6.56 7.17 15.49
C LEU A 153 -5.96 6.45 16.72
N GLY A 154 -4.63 6.40 16.77
CA GLY A 154 -3.91 5.85 17.91
C GLY A 154 -3.79 6.84 19.07
N GLN A 155 -3.30 6.33 20.21
CA GLN A 155 -3.10 7.07 21.46
C GLN A 155 -2.22 8.33 21.31
N ARG A 156 -1.27 8.31 20.37
CA ARG A 156 -0.34 9.43 20.16
C ARG A 156 -0.89 10.49 19.22
N THR A 157 -1.66 10.10 18.21
CA THR A 157 -2.10 11.01 17.15
C THR A 157 -3.40 11.73 17.50
N ALA A 158 -4.33 11.05 18.18
CA ALA A 158 -5.60 11.66 18.56
C ALA A 158 -5.46 12.97 19.36
N PRO A 159 -4.58 13.08 20.39
CA PRO A 159 -4.41 14.34 21.12
C PRO A 159 -3.88 15.50 20.24
N VAL A 160 -3.02 15.20 19.26
CA VAL A 160 -2.48 16.23 18.35
C VAL A 160 -3.58 16.80 17.46
N LEU A 161 -4.48 15.94 16.96
CA LEU A 161 -5.63 16.36 16.15
C LEU A 161 -6.67 17.11 17.01
N ALA A 162 -6.90 16.66 18.24
CA ALA A 162 -7.78 17.33 19.19
C ALA A 162 -7.32 18.75 19.51
N ALA A 163 -6.01 18.94 19.78
CA ALA A 163 -5.42 20.26 20.00
C ALA A 163 -5.53 21.19 18.78
N ALA A 164 -5.68 20.62 17.57
CA ALA A 164 -5.89 21.35 16.33
C ALA A 164 -7.38 21.54 15.96
N GLY A 165 -8.31 21.26 16.89
CA GLY A 165 -9.74 21.50 16.75
C GLY A 165 -10.54 20.40 16.06
N VAL A 166 -9.96 19.21 15.86
CA VAL A 166 -10.69 18.04 15.33
C VAL A 166 -11.33 17.28 16.48
N ALA A 167 -12.59 16.85 16.35
CA ALA A 167 -13.24 15.95 17.30
C ALA A 167 -12.59 14.55 17.23
N ALA A 168 -11.47 14.37 17.93
CA ALA A 168 -10.61 13.19 17.84
C ALA A 168 -10.28 12.63 19.22
N VAL A 169 -10.58 11.35 19.42
CA VAL A 169 -10.13 10.54 20.55
C VAL A 169 -9.47 9.26 20.02
N PRO A 170 -8.65 8.56 20.82
CA PRO A 170 -8.15 7.25 20.41
C PRO A 170 -9.31 6.33 20.02
N GLY A 171 -9.19 5.64 18.88
CA GLY A 171 -10.27 4.83 18.31
C GLY A 171 -11.22 5.60 17.39
N THR A 172 -11.10 6.92 17.24
CA THR A 172 -11.88 7.65 16.21
C THR A 172 -11.45 7.19 14.80
N PRO A 173 -12.38 6.87 13.89
CA PRO A 173 -12.05 6.47 12.53
C PRO A 173 -11.26 7.54 11.77
N CYS A 174 -10.33 7.08 10.94
CA CYS A 174 -9.50 7.89 10.08
C CYS A 174 -9.10 7.10 8.82
N LEU A 175 -8.43 7.77 7.88
CA LEU A 175 -7.85 7.14 6.71
C LEU A 175 -6.32 7.25 6.76
N ASN A 176 -5.62 6.15 6.53
CA ASN A 176 -4.20 6.19 6.19
C ASN A 176 -4.06 6.32 4.66
N LEU A 177 -3.38 7.38 4.23
CA LEU A 177 -3.14 7.72 2.83
C LEU A 177 -1.77 7.18 2.40
N HIS A 178 -1.78 6.44 1.29
CA HIS A 178 -0.61 5.78 0.73
C HIS A 178 -0.38 6.15 -0.73
N ILE A 179 0.87 6.02 -1.17
CA ILE A 179 1.35 6.45 -2.48
C ILE A 179 1.92 5.22 -3.20
N PRO A 180 1.16 4.58 -4.10
CA PRO A 180 1.68 3.48 -4.88
C PRO A 180 2.73 3.96 -5.89
N ASP A 181 3.76 3.14 -6.12
CA ASP A 181 4.67 3.28 -7.26
C ASP A 181 3.97 2.84 -8.57
N PHE A 182 4.60 2.99 -9.74
CA PHE A 182 4.05 2.58 -11.05
C PHE A 182 2.66 3.16 -11.36
N HIS A 183 2.36 4.36 -10.87
CA HIS A 183 1.08 5.03 -11.09
C HIS A 183 1.24 6.50 -11.50
N GLY A 184 2.39 6.81 -12.11
CA GLY A 184 2.72 8.13 -12.62
C GLY A 184 3.02 9.19 -11.54
N PRO A 185 3.21 10.45 -11.95
CA PRO A 185 3.62 11.53 -11.04
C PRO A 185 2.52 11.94 -10.04
N LEU A 186 2.94 12.41 -8.87
CA LEU A 186 2.09 13.01 -7.82
C LEU A 186 1.62 14.43 -8.17
N THR A 187 1.08 14.64 -9.38
CA THR A 187 0.63 15.98 -9.79
C THR A 187 -0.45 16.50 -8.84
N PRO A 188 -0.52 17.82 -8.58
CA PRO A 188 -1.56 18.39 -7.73
C PRO A 188 -2.97 17.96 -8.15
N SER A 189 -3.29 18.03 -9.45
CA SER A 189 -4.60 17.65 -9.96
C SER A 189 -4.95 16.18 -9.74
N ALA A 190 -3.97 15.27 -9.81
CA ALA A 190 -4.19 13.85 -9.55
C ALA A 190 -4.45 13.58 -8.06
N CYS A 191 -3.75 14.27 -7.17
CA CYS A 191 -4.01 14.24 -5.73
C CYS A 191 -5.40 14.80 -5.41
N ASP A 192 -5.79 15.94 -5.98
CA ASP A 192 -7.10 16.56 -5.76
C ASP A 192 -8.24 15.63 -6.19
N ARG A 193 -8.15 15.02 -7.38
CA ARG A 193 -9.14 14.03 -7.85
C ARG A 193 -9.22 12.81 -6.95
N SER A 194 -8.07 12.31 -6.47
CA SER A 194 -8.03 11.15 -5.56
C SER A 194 -8.73 11.45 -4.23
N LEU A 195 -8.51 12.66 -3.68
CA LEU A 195 -9.13 13.09 -2.44
C LEU A 195 -10.64 13.32 -2.59
N ALA A 196 -11.08 13.89 -3.71
CA ALA A 196 -12.51 14.04 -4.02
C ALA A 196 -13.20 12.68 -4.12
N TRP A 197 -12.63 11.74 -4.88
CA TRP A 197 -13.14 10.37 -4.98
C TRP A 197 -13.14 9.66 -3.63
N ALA A 198 -12.12 9.83 -2.80
CA ALA A 198 -12.11 9.25 -1.45
C ALA A 198 -13.30 9.75 -0.62
N ARG A 199 -13.61 11.05 -0.64
CA ARG A 199 -14.73 11.60 0.13
C ARG A 199 -16.06 10.98 -0.30
N GLU A 200 -16.30 10.89 -1.60
CA GLU A 200 -17.51 10.27 -2.16
C GLU A 200 -17.56 8.78 -1.85
N PHE A 201 -16.46 8.06 -2.08
CA PHE A 201 -16.37 6.62 -1.90
C PHE A 201 -16.66 6.21 -0.45
N PHE A 202 -15.98 6.80 0.53
CA PHE A 202 -16.18 6.42 1.93
C PHE A 202 -17.55 6.89 2.46
N ALA A 203 -18.11 7.99 1.96
CA ALA A 203 -19.46 8.42 2.33
C ALA A 203 -20.54 7.45 1.84
N VAL A 204 -20.32 6.77 0.70
CA VAL A 204 -21.30 5.84 0.10
C VAL A 204 -21.12 4.42 0.62
N HIS A 205 -19.89 3.91 0.66
CA HIS A 205 -19.61 2.49 0.91
C HIS A 205 -19.28 2.16 2.38
N PHE A 206 -18.89 3.18 3.16
CA PHE A 206 -18.57 3.06 4.59
C PHE A 206 -19.18 4.23 5.41
N PRO A 207 -20.49 4.53 5.25
CA PRO A 207 -21.15 5.67 5.90
C PRO A 207 -21.12 5.62 7.43
N GLU A 208 -20.92 4.43 8.00
CA GLU A 208 -20.80 4.19 9.43
C GLU A 208 -19.48 4.67 10.03
N GLU A 209 -18.40 4.74 9.25
CA GLU A 209 -17.06 5.04 9.77
C GLU A 209 -16.82 6.53 9.97
N ARG A 210 -17.30 7.38 9.06
CA ARG A 210 -17.16 8.85 9.15
C ARG A 210 -15.74 9.30 9.54
N PRO A 211 -14.70 8.88 8.79
CA PRO A 211 -13.32 9.20 9.12
C PRO A 211 -13.13 10.71 9.26
N VAL A 212 -12.50 11.16 10.35
CA VAL A 212 -12.37 12.60 10.66
C VAL A 212 -11.12 13.23 10.06
N ALA A 213 -10.13 12.42 9.69
CA ALA A 213 -8.84 12.86 9.19
C ALA A 213 -8.23 11.84 8.24
N ALA A 214 -7.37 12.33 7.35
CA ALA A 214 -6.45 11.51 6.58
C ALA A 214 -5.02 11.74 7.08
N LEU A 215 -4.26 10.66 7.25
CA LEU A 215 -2.89 10.65 7.77
C LEU A 215 -1.95 10.06 6.73
N CYS A 216 -0.74 10.58 6.62
CA CYS A 216 0.29 10.01 5.77
C CYS A 216 1.60 9.95 6.57
N HIS A 217 2.25 8.79 6.53
CA HIS A 217 3.57 8.56 7.12
C HIS A 217 4.49 8.13 5.99
N SER A 218 5.44 8.98 5.61
CA SER A 218 6.30 8.73 4.46
C SER A 218 7.60 9.52 4.53
N TRP A 219 8.67 8.97 3.99
CA TRP A 219 9.91 9.69 3.70
C TRP A 219 9.66 10.91 2.80
N LEU A 220 8.62 10.86 1.95
CA LEU A 220 8.21 11.99 1.10
C LEU A 220 7.71 13.18 1.90
N LEU A 221 7.45 13.04 3.20
CA LEU A 221 7.06 14.13 4.10
C LEU A 221 8.23 14.68 4.92
N ASP A 222 9.47 14.25 4.66
CA ASP A 222 10.64 14.86 5.27
C ASP A 222 10.83 16.31 4.72
N PRO A 223 10.75 17.35 5.57
CA PRO A 223 10.96 18.73 5.13
C PRO A 223 12.39 19.00 4.62
N GLN A 224 13.37 18.13 4.90
CA GLN A 224 14.72 18.24 4.36
C GLN A 224 14.73 18.18 2.82
N LEU A 225 13.75 17.50 2.20
CA LEU A 225 13.60 17.45 0.74
C LEU A 225 13.43 18.84 0.12
N LYS A 226 12.82 19.80 0.84
CA LYS A 226 12.63 21.18 0.37
C LYS A 226 13.94 21.96 0.19
N ARG A 227 15.05 21.49 0.77
CA ARG A 227 16.39 22.07 0.56
C ARG A 227 16.99 21.68 -0.79
N TYR A 228 16.52 20.58 -1.38
CA TYR A 228 17.10 19.98 -2.58
C TYR A 228 16.17 20.04 -3.79
N LEU A 229 14.85 20.02 -3.57
CA LEU A 229 13.85 20.03 -4.62
C LEU A 229 13.30 21.44 -4.84
N PRO A 230 12.97 21.83 -6.09
CA PRO A 230 12.37 23.12 -6.35
C PRO A 230 10.94 23.19 -5.78
N ALA A 231 10.50 24.40 -5.47
CA ALA A 231 9.21 24.66 -4.81
C ALA A 231 7.99 24.21 -5.65
N ASP A 232 8.15 24.12 -6.97
CA ASP A 232 7.12 23.66 -7.90
C ASP A 232 7.12 22.14 -8.11
N SER A 233 8.07 21.41 -7.51
CA SER A 233 8.09 19.94 -7.59
C SER A 233 6.84 19.33 -6.96
N ASN A 234 6.39 18.24 -7.56
CA ASN A 234 5.19 17.52 -7.09
C ASN A 234 5.33 17.02 -5.65
N ILE A 235 6.54 16.64 -5.22
CA ILE A 235 6.81 16.20 -3.84
C ILE A 235 6.62 17.37 -2.88
N VAL A 236 7.20 18.54 -3.14
CA VAL A 236 7.03 19.71 -2.28
C VAL A 236 5.57 20.13 -2.23
N ARG A 237 4.88 20.23 -3.37
CA ARG A 237 3.43 20.54 -3.41
C ARG A 237 2.57 19.50 -2.70
N PHE A 238 2.97 18.23 -2.70
CA PHE A 238 2.30 17.18 -1.93
C PHE A 238 2.51 17.38 -0.43
N GLN A 239 3.72 17.73 0.01
CA GLN A 239 4.01 18.02 1.42
C GLN A 239 3.17 19.17 1.98
N GLU A 240 2.96 20.25 1.22
CA GLU A 240 2.21 21.43 1.69
C GLU A 240 0.71 21.16 1.95
N ARG A 241 0.22 19.97 1.60
CA ARG A 241 -1.16 19.56 1.92
C ARG A 241 -1.33 19.13 3.38
N PHE A 242 -0.24 18.89 4.09
CA PHE A 242 -0.27 18.26 5.40
C PHE A 242 0.13 19.24 6.51
N ARG A 243 -0.60 19.15 7.62
CA ARG A 243 -0.15 19.61 8.94
C ARG A 243 0.78 18.54 9.52
N THR A 244 1.91 18.94 10.07
CA THR A 244 2.85 17.99 10.69
C THR A 244 2.35 17.56 12.06
N VAL A 245 2.34 16.25 12.33
CA VAL A 245 2.02 15.70 13.67
C VAL A 245 3.24 15.80 14.59
N ARG A 246 4.38 15.30 14.09
CA ARG A 246 5.65 15.21 14.83
C ARG A 246 6.77 14.93 13.83
N LYS A 247 7.99 15.35 14.15
CA LYS A 247 9.20 14.85 13.48
C LYS A 247 9.63 13.55 14.16
N ASP A 248 9.87 12.51 13.39
CA ASP A 248 10.60 11.36 13.92
C ASP A 248 12.07 11.74 14.09
N ILE A 249 12.69 11.23 15.14
CA ILE A 249 14.07 11.55 15.53
C ILE A 249 15.05 10.45 15.16
N GLU A 250 14.54 9.26 14.85
CA GLU A 250 15.33 8.12 14.41
C GLU A 250 15.51 8.18 12.89
N PRO A 251 16.75 8.10 12.39
CA PRO A 251 17.01 7.98 10.95
C PRO A 251 16.27 6.82 10.31
N SER A 252 15.87 7.02 9.06
CA SER A 252 15.19 6.05 8.21
C SER A 252 15.76 6.14 6.80
N ASP A 253 17.08 5.96 6.68
CA ASP A 253 17.82 6.16 5.42
C ASP A 253 17.46 5.10 4.36
N THR A 254 17.11 3.89 4.79
CA THR A 254 16.79 2.77 3.90
C THR A 254 15.46 2.94 3.16
N ASP A 255 14.49 3.65 3.75
CA ASP A 255 13.18 3.89 3.13
C ASP A 255 13.28 4.70 1.82
N PRO A 256 13.82 5.94 1.80
CA PRO A 256 13.99 6.67 0.56
C PRO A 256 14.91 5.93 -0.42
N VAL A 257 15.90 5.18 0.08
CA VAL A 257 16.78 4.39 -0.80
C VAL A 257 15.98 3.28 -1.51
N GLN A 258 15.17 2.53 -0.78
CA GLN A 258 14.29 1.50 -1.33
C GLN A 258 13.33 2.09 -2.37
N PHE A 259 12.65 3.19 -2.06
CA PHE A 259 11.62 3.75 -2.95
C PHE A 259 12.20 4.47 -4.17
N VAL A 260 13.38 5.09 -4.06
CA VAL A 260 13.99 5.82 -5.20
C VAL A 260 14.82 4.88 -6.07
N PHE A 261 15.58 3.97 -5.48
CA PHE A 261 16.56 3.14 -6.20
C PHE A 261 16.12 1.69 -6.39
N GLY A 262 15.19 1.19 -5.56
CA GLY A 262 14.59 -0.14 -5.68
C GLY A 262 15.16 -1.19 -4.71
N ASP A 263 16.27 -0.88 -4.05
CA ASP A 263 16.94 -1.79 -3.12
C ASP A 263 17.53 -0.98 -1.93
N PRO A 264 17.05 -1.20 -0.68
CA PRO A 264 17.51 -0.48 0.51
C PRO A 264 18.98 -0.73 0.87
N ASP A 265 19.56 -1.83 0.39
CA ASP A 265 20.91 -2.28 0.78
C ASP A 265 22.00 -1.74 -0.16
N LEU A 266 21.63 -0.91 -1.14
CA LEU A 266 22.58 -0.31 -2.08
C LEU A 266 23.59 0.59 -1.37
N PRO A 267 24.90 0.45 -1.66
CA PRO A 267 25.92 1.28 -1.05
C PRO A 267 25.74 2.74 -1.49
N VAL A 268 25.66 3.65 -0.51
CA VAL A 268 25.44 5.10 -0.73
C VAL A 268 26.38 5.69 -1.78
N ALA A 269 27.65 5.29 -1.77
CA ALA A 269 28.65 5.74 -2.75
C ALA A 269 28.20 5.50 -4.20
N GLY A 270 27.56 4.36 -4.48
CA GLY A 270 27.16 3.90 -5.81
C GLY A 270 25.77 4.34 -6.27
N LEU A 271 25.00 5.06 -5.45
CA LEU A 271 23.63 5.45 -5.81
C LEU A 271 23.59 6.32 -7.09
N PRO A 272 22.75 5.99 -8.09
CA PRO A 272 22.57 6.82 -9.29
C PRO A 272 22.20 8.28 -8.99
N ARG A 273 22.48 9.19 -9.94
CA ARG A 273 22.28 10.65 -9.78
C ARG A 273 21.55 11.29 -10.98
N ARG A 274 20.71 10.51 -11.67
CA ARG A 274 20.07 10.88 -12.95
C ARG A 274 18.93 11.87 -12.75
N THR A 275 18.10 11.67 -11.73
CA THR A 275 16.96 12.55 -11.42
C THR A 275 17.24 13.51 -10.27
N ALA A 276 16.38 14.54 -10.12
CA ALA A 276 16.50 15.48 -9.00
C ALA A 276 16.32 14.81 -7.64
N VAL A 277 15.40 13.84 -7.53
CA VAL A 277 15.18 13.09 -6.28
C VAL A 277 16.31 12.11 -5.99
N GLU A 278 16.86 11.46 -7.02
CA GLU A 278 18.07 10.62 -6.88
C GLU A 278 19.26 11.42 -6.34
N ARG A 279 19.49 12.63 -6.89
CA ARG A 279 20.52 13.55 -6.37
C ARG A 279 20.23 14.00 -4.96
N ALA A 280 18.99 14.41 -4.65
CA ALA A 280 18.61 14.85 -3.31
C ALA A 280 18.92 13.77 -2.27
N VAL A 281 18.39 12.56 -2.46
CA VAL A 281 18.55 11.47 -1.50
C VAL A 281 20.01 11.04 -1.40
N GLY A 282 20.65 10.75 -2.53
CA GLY A 282 22.02 10.23 -2.55
C GLY A 282 23.06 11.24 -2.06
N ASP A 283 22.95 12.51 -2.44
CA ASP A 283 23.95 13.52 -2.06
C ASP A 283 23.81 13.91 -0.58
N HIS A 284 22.59 13.90 -0.03
CA HIS A 284 22.38 14.11 1.41
C HIS A 284 23.07 13.03 2.25
N LEU A 285 22.88 11.75 1.86
CA LEU A 285 23.51 10.61 2.54
C LEU A 285 25.04 10.62 2.38
N ARG A 286 25.56 10.95 1.20
CA ARG A 286 27.02 11.07 0.96
C ARG A 286 27.67 12.15 1.81
N ALA A 287 26.93 13.22 2.12
CA ALA A 287 27.40 14.29 2.99
C ALA A 287 27.32 13.93 4.50
N GLY A 288 26.93 12.70 4.84
CA GLY A 288 26.73 12.26 6.23
C GLY A 288 25.41 12.73 6.85
N GLY A 289 24.47 13.21 6.04
CA GLY A 289 23.11 13.53 6.48
C GLY A 289 22.24 12.28 6.60
N HIS A 290 21.09 12.43 7.25
CA HIS A 290 20.10 11.38 7.46
C HIS A 290 18.70 11.82 7.01
N TRP A 291 17.93 10.87 6.50
CA TRP A 291 16.52 11.04 6.16
C TRP A 291 15.61 10.51 7.26
N TYR A 292 14.42 11.07 7.37
CA TYR A 292 13.45 10.74 8.40
C TYR A 292 12.06 10.49 7.82
N ILE A 293 11.23 9.76 8.57
CA ILE A 293 9.82 9.63 8.24
C ILE A 293 9.06 10.88 8.70
N GLY A 294 8.46 11.59 7.76
CA GLY A 294 7.53 12.67 8.05
C GLY A 294 6.15 12.12 8.36
N ARG A 295 5.48 12.73 9.36
CA ARG A 295 4.11 12.39 9.74
C ARG A 295 3.20 13.59 9.52
N GLY A 296 2.31 13.47 8.53
CA GLY A 296 1.39 14.51 8.12
C GLY A 296 -0.06 14.10 8.29
N TRP A 297 -0.94 15.09 8.48
CA TRP A 297 -2.38 14.88 8.48
C TRP A 297 -3.14 16.10 7.94
N PHE A 298 -4.39 15.91 7.54
CA PHE A 298 -5.34 17.00 7.30
C PHE A 298 -6.78 16.56 7.64
N PRO A 299 -7.69 17.50 7.93
CA PRO A 299 -9.10 17.20 8.18
C PRO A 299 -9.76 16.53 6.98
N PHE A 300 -10.54 15.48 7.24
CA PHE A 300 -11.25 14.73 6.20
C PHE A 300 -12.76 14.74 6.49
N PRO A 301 -13.47 15.86 6.28
CA PRO A 301 -14.91 15.87 6.49
C PRO A 301 -15.62 14.94 5.48
N THR A 302 -16.44 14.03 6.01
CA THR A 302 -17.44 13.28 5.22
C THR A 302 -18.75 14.07 5.23
N GLY A 303 -18.97 14.84 4.16
CA GLY A 303 -20.16 15.69 3.96
C GLY A 303 -19.99 16.54 2.70
N PRO A 304 -21.05 17.13 2.14
CA PRO A 304 -20.91 18.06 1.03
C PRO A 304 -19.94 19.16 1.47
N ALA A 305 -18.91 19.42 0.64
CA ALA A 305 -18.01 20.52 0.88
C ALA A 305 -18.84 21.78 1.10
N SER A 306 -18.74 22.42 2.26
CA SER A 306 -19.25 23.79 2.36
C SER A 306 -18.41 24.58 1.37
N ALA A 307 -19.02 25.03 0.28
CA ALA A 307 -18.43 26.02 -0.59
C ALA A 307 -18.08 27.24 0.30
N ALA A 308 -16.78 27.49 0.43
CA ALA A 308 -16.25 28.74 0.95
C ALA A 308 -15.62 29.47 -0.23
#